data_AF-A0A969SIG9-F1
#
_entry.id   AF-A0A969SIG9-F1
#
_cell.length_a   1.000
_cell.length_b   1.000
_cell.length_c   1.000
_cell.angle_alpha   90.00
_cell.angle_beta   90.00
_cell.angle_gamma   90.00
#
_symmetry.space_group_name_H-M   'P 1'
#
loop_
_entity.id
_entity.type
_entity.pdbx_description
1 polymer ?
#
loop_
_entity_poly.entity_id
_entity_poly.type
_entity_poly.pdbx_seq_one_letter_code
_entity_poly.pdbx_strand_id
1 'polypeptide(L)' 'MSDAYIPPKVWRWEQPSGGAFANINRPVAGATHDKALPVGQHPLQLYSLATPNGVKVTILLEE' A
#
# COMPACT_ATOMS: atom_id res chain seq x y z
N MET A 1 14.29 -33.10 14.42
CA MET A 1 13.29 -33.08 13.33
C MET A 1 12.43 -31.86 13.57
N SER A 2 12.55 -30.82 12.74
CA SER A 2 11.59 -29.72 12.75
C SER A 2 10.31 -30.19 12.08
N ASP A 3 9.18 -30.15 12.77
CA ASP A 3 7.90 -30.43 12.13
C ASP A 3 7.69 -29.47 10.94
N ALA A 4 7.29 -30.01 9.79
CA ALA A 4 7.01 -29.22 8.61
C ALA A 4 5.77 -28.35 8.83
N TYR A 5 5.82 -27.09 8.43
CA TYR A 5 4.66 -26.21 8.49
C TYR A 5 3.55 -26.73 7.57
N ILE A 6 2.35 -26.90 8.12
CA ILE A 6 1.14 -27.29 7.37
C ILE A 6 0.20 -26.07 7.35
N PRO A 7 -0.06 -25.46 6.18
CA PRO A 7 -1.01 -24.36 6.07
C PRO A 7 -2.43 -24.78 6.50
N PRO A 8 -3.22 -23.89 7.12
CA PRO A 8 -4.59 -24.19 7.48
C PRO A 8 -5.50 -24.27 6.24
N LYS A 9 -6.60 -25.03 6.35
CA LYS A 9 -7.63 -25.13 5.29
C LYS A 9 -8.27 -23.78 4.93
N VAL A 10 -8.39 -22.91 5.92
CA VAL A 10 -8.87 -21.53 5.76
C VAL A 10 -7.84 -20.63 6.42
N TRP A 11 -7.26 -19.74 5.63
CA TRP A 11 -6.28 -18.77 6.12
C TRP A 11 -6.94 -17.76 7.07
N ARG A 12 -6.22 -17.40 8.13
CA ARG A 12 -6.62 -16.39 9.12
C ARG A 12 -5.49 -15.40 9.34
N TRP A 13 -5.87 -14.13 9.55
CA TRP A 13 -4.92 -13.07 9.90
C TRP A 13 -4.75 -13.00 11.41
N GLU A 14 -3.85 -13.82 11.97
CA GLU A 14 -3.67 -13.96 13.43
C GLU A 14 -2.58 -13.04 13.98
N GLN A 15 -1.57 -12.72 13.18
CA GLN A 15 -0.49 -11.80 13.52
C GLN A 15 -0.09 -10.94 12.31
N PRO A 16 0.39 -9.70 12.52
CA PRO A 16 0.97 -8.90 11.45
C PRO A 16 2.16 -9.63 10.81
N SER A 17 2.33 -9.50 9.49
CA SER A 17 3.55 -9.96 8.84
C SER A 17 4.72 -9.13 9.36
N GLY A 18 5.76 -9.72 9.97
CA GLY A 18 6.85 -9.01 10.68
C GLY A 18 7.80 -8.13 9.83
N GLY A 19 7.42 -7.70 8.63
CA GLY A 19 8.23 -6.86 7.74
C GLY A 19 7.95 -5.36 7.88
N ALA A 20 8.68 -4.53 7.11
CA ALA A 20 8.58 -3.07 7.15
C ALA A 20 7.16 -2.51 6.92
N PHE A 21 6.29 -3.28 6.25
CA PHE A 21 4.91 -2.89 5.93
C PHE A 21 3.86 -3.56 6.83
N ALA A 22 4.27 -4.19 7.94
CA ALA A 22 3.39 -4.85 8.90
C ALA A 22 2.21 -3.99 9.36
N ASN A 23 2.47 -2.70 9.52
CA ASN A 23 1.53 -1.71 10.01
C ASN A 23 0.52 -1.21 8.97
N ILE A 24 0.74 -1.47 7.67
CA ILE A 24 -0.15 -1.02 6.59
C ILE A 24 -0.85 -2.18 5.86
N ASN A 25 -0.26 -3.38 5.86
CA ASN A 25 -0.84 -4.56 5.20
C ASN A 25 -2.04 -5.11 5.97
N ARG A 26 -3.18 -5.27 5.31
CA ARG A 26 -4.42 -5.83 5.88
C ARG A 26 -5.17 -6.67 4.83
N PRO A 27 -5.92 -7.71 5.24
CA PRO A 27 -6.70 -8.54 4.30
C PRO A 27 -8.00 -7.88 3.83
N VAL A 28 -8.27 -6.64 4.27
CA VAL A 28 -9.46 -5.87 3.94
C VAL A 28 -9.06 -4.49 3.42
N ALA A 29 -9.83 -3.99 2.45
CA ALA A 29 -9.70 -2.64 1.92
C ALA A 29 -10.54 -1.63 2.71
N GLY A 30 -10.44 -0.35 2.36
CA GLY A 30 -11.24 0.74 2.94
C GLY A 30 -10.43 1.79 3.69
N ALA A 31 -11.00 3.00 3.80
CA ALA A 31 -10.41 4.11 4.53
C ALA A 31 -10.24 3.78 6.01
N THR A 32 -9.14 4.24 6.61
CA THR A 32 -8.89 4.13 8.06
C THR A 32 -9.20 5.41 8.81
N HIS A 33 -9.32 6.51 8.09
CA HIS A 33 -9.61 7.84 8.60
C HIS A 33 -10.13 8.71 7.46
N ASP A 34 -10.87 9.76 7.83
CA ASP A 34 -11.27 10.79 6.89
C ASP A 34 -10.14 11.79 6.69
N LYS A 35 -9.86 12.14 5.44
CA LYS A 35 -8.85 13.15 5.09
C LYS A 35 -9.18 13.82 3.76
N ALA A 36 -9.43 15.12 3.81
CA ALA A 36 -9.46 15.93 2.60
C ALA A 36 -8.04 16.06 2.02
N LEU A 37 -7.91 15.88 0.71
CA LEU A 37 -6.63 16.05 0.02
C LEU A 37 -6.43 17.52 -0.40
N PRO A 38 -5.20 18.06 -0.29
CA PRO A 38 -4.90 19.43 -0.71
C PRO A 38 -4.94 19.57 -2.24
N VAL A 39 -5.54 20.66 -2.73
CA VAL A 39 -5.68 20.94 -4.17
C VAL A 39 -4.98 22.25 -4.51
N GLY A 40 -4.09 22.22 -5.50
CA GLY A 40 -3.39 23.40 -6.04
C GLY A 40 -4.12 24.09 -7.19
N GLN A 41 -3.45 25.05 -7.84
CA GLN A 41 -4.03 25.84 -8.93
C GLN A 41 -3.97 25.17 -10.31
N HIS A 42 -3.08 24.20 -10.48
CA HIS A 42 -2.87 23.52 -11.76
C HIS A 42 -3.97 22.51 -12.08
N PRO A 43 -4.23 22.24 -13.38
CA PRO A 43 -5.31 21.35 -13.80
C PRO A 43 -5.11 19.88 -13.37
N LEU A 44 -3.87 19.45 -13.12
CA LEU A 44 -3.56 18.09 -12.69
C LEU A 44 -3.06 18.07 -11.25
N GLN A 45 -3.66 17.23 -10.41
CA GLN A 45 -3.29 17.02 -9.01
C GLN A 45 -2.77 15.59 -8.84
N LEU A 46 -1.46 15.43 -8.70
CA LEU A 46 -0.82 14.12 -8.57
C LEU A 46 -0.51 13.78 -7.10
N TYR A 47 -1.22 12.81 -6.54
CA TYR A 47 -0.92 12.23 -5.23
C TYR A 47 -0.11 10.95 -5.40
N SER A 48 1.21 11.09 -5.29
CA SER A 48 2.15 10.01 -5.58
C SER A 48 3.26 9.93 -4.53
N LEU A 49 4.18 8.99 -4.72
CA LEU A 49 5.42 8.85 -3.99
C LEU A 49 6.52 8.51 -5.01
N ALA A 50 7.76 8.92 -4.74
CA ALA A 50 8.94 8.68 -5.58
C ALA A 50 9.38 7.19 -5.61
N THR A 51 8.45 6.31 -5.93
CA THR A 51 8.66 4.88 -6.19
C THR A 51 8.85 4.66 -7.69
N PRO A 52 9.33 3.48 -8.13
CA PRO A 52 9.38 3.14 -9.55
C PRO A 52 8.04 3.25 -10.29
N ASN A 53 6.90 3.18 -9.58
CA ASN A 53 5.59 3.43 -10.18
C ASN A 53 5.28 4.94 -10.28
N GLY A 54 5.63 5.72 -9.25
CA GLY A 54 5.39 7.16 -9.25
C GLY A 54 6.19 7.90 -10.31
N VAL A 55 7.45 7.51 -10.52
CA VAL A 55 8.33 8.17 -11.52
C VAL A 55 7.81 8.04 -12.95
N LYS A 56 7.02 6.99 -13.26
CA LYS A 56 6.41 6.82 -14.60
C LYS A 56 5.51 7.99 -14.94
N VAL A 57 4.70 8.44 -13.98
CA VAL A 57 3.73 9.50 -14.20
C VAL A 57 4.41 10.85 -14.21
N THR A 58 5.38 11.09 -13.31
CA THR A 58 6.09 12.36 -13.32
C THR A 58 6.93 12.52 -14.59
N ILE A 59 7.56 11.47 -15.10
CA ILE A 59 8.25 11.52 -16.41
C ILE A 59 7.24 11.85 -17.51
N LEU A 60 6.11 11.14 -17.59
CA LEU A 60 5.08 11.43 -18.61
C LEU A 60 4.55 12.88 -18.57
N LEU A 61 4.52 13.52 -17.40
CA LEU A 61 4.03 14.89 -17.26
C LEU A 61 5.08 15.95 -17.65
N GLU A 62 6.36 15.58 -17.61
CA GLU A 62 7.47 16.47 -17.97
C GLU A 62 7.90 16.33 -19.45
N GLU A 63 7.69 15.16 -20.06
CA GLU A 63 7.95 14.89 -21.49
C GLU A 63 6.92 15.57 -22.42
#